data_AF-A0A6F8XMB2-F1
#
_entry.id   AF-A0A6F8XMB2-F1
#
_cell.length_a   1.000
_cell.length_b   1.000
_cell.length_c   1.000
_cell.angle_alpha   90.00
_cell.angle_beta   90.00
_cell.angle_gamma   90.00
#
_symmetry.space_group_name_H-M   'P 1'
#
loop_
_entity.id
_entity.type
_entity.pdbx_description
1 polymer ?
#
loop_
_entity_poly.entity_id
_entity_poly.type
_entity_poly.pdbx_seq_one_letter_code
_entity_poly.pdbx_strand_id
1 'polypeptide(L)'
;MRLVAEWAFDELGITGLAIEADAANTASIRVAEKCDFQRIGSRVGTDVDRGMVTTIVFAGRGRDQTVVIRSSRGGPHQARQLISVD
;
A
#
# COMPACT_ATOMS: atom_id res chain seq x y z
N MET A 1 9.02 -10.67 0.67
CA MET A 1 8.41 -9.82 1.73
C MET A 1 7.08 -10.46 2.11
N ARG A 2 7.13 -11.66 2.70
CA ARG A 2 5.95 -12.51 2.90
C ARG A 2 5.45 -12.47 4.36
N LEU A 3 6.37 -12.20 5.29
CA LEU A 3 6.13 -12.10 6.73
C LEU A 3 5.03 -11.11 7.15
N VAL A 4 5.02 -9.86 6.65
CA VAL A 4 4.02 -8.87 7.09
C VAL A 4 2.62 -9.18 6.56
N ALA A 5 2.53 -9.68 5.33
CA ALA A 5 1.24 -10.04 4.73
C ALA A 5 0.68 -11.30 5.39
N GLU A 6 1.48 -12.36 5.54
CA GLU A 6 1.07 -13.57 6.26
C GLU A 6 0.68 -13.28 7.70
N TRP A 7 1.48 -12.51 8.44
CA TRP A 7 1.14 -12.07 9.79
C TRP A 7 -0.20 -11.34 9.86
N ALA A 8 -0.47 -10.42 8.93
CA ALA A 8 -1.72 -9.67 8.89
C ALA A 8 -2.95 -10.57 8.64
N PHE A 9 -2.84 -11.56 7.74
CA PHE A 9 -3.93 -12.47 7.46
C PHE A 9 -4.11 -13.54 8.55
N ASP A 10 -3.01 -14.13 9.02
CA ASP A 10 -3.04 -15.31 9.89
C ASP A 10 -3.18 -14.94 11.37
N GLU A 11 -2.56 -13.84 11.83
CA GLU A 11 -2.59 -13.45 13.25
C GLU A 11 -3.62 -12.38 13.56
N LEU A 12 -3.80 -11.38 12.68
CA LEU A 12 -4.76 -10.30 12.93
C LEU A 12 -6.17 -10.60 12.42
N GLY A 13 -6.36 -11.69 11.66
CA GLY A 13 -7.64 -12.05 11.06
C GLY A 13 -8.15 -11.02 10.04
N ILE A 14 -7.25 -10.20 9.49
CA ILE A 14 -7.62 -9.20 8.47
C ILE A 14 -8.08 -9.95 7.24
N THR A 15 -9.21 -9.56 6.67
CA THR A 15 -9.78 -10.18 5.48
C THR A 15 -9.48 -9.38 4.22
N GLY A 16 -8.47 -8.53 4.19
CA GLY A 16 -8.19 -7.70 3.03
C GLY A 16 -7.09 -6.69 3.30
N LEU A 17 -6.15 -6.57 2.36
CA LEU A 17 -5.03 -5.64 2.49
C LEU A 17 -4.85 -4.91 1.18
N ALA A 18 -4.76 -3.59 1.21
CA ALA A 18 -4.36 -2.78 0.09
C ALA A 18 -3.02 -2.12 0.36
N ILE A 19 -2.19 -2.03 -0.68
CA ILE A 19 -0.89 -1.38 -0.63
C ILE A 19 -0.79 -0.36 -1.73
N GLU A 20 -0.13 0.74 -1.42
CA GLU A 20 0.06 1.85 -2.35
C GLU A 20 1.54 2.08 -2.62
N ALA A 21 1.89 2.17 -3.91
CA ALA A 21 3.25 2.44 -4.35
C ALA A 21 3.27 3.63 -5.31
N ASP A 22 4.26 4.51 -5.15
CA ASP A 22 4.61 5.49 -6.18
C ASP A 22 4.90 4.74 -7.50
N ALA A 23 4.33 5.20 -8.61
CA ALA A 23 4.52 4.61 -9.93
C ALA A 23 5.99 4.59 -10.39
N ALA A 24 6.81 5.52 -9.88
CA ALA A 24 8.25 5.54 -10.13
C ALA A 24 9.02 4.51 -9.27
N ASN A 25 8.40 3.92 -8.25
CA ASN A 25 9.04 2.95 -7.36
C ASN A 25 8.84 1.50 -7.86
N THR A 26 9.62 1.14 -8.88
CA THR A 26 9.60 -0.20 -9.49
C THR A 26 9.90 -1.33 -8.50
N ALA A 27 10.70 -1.06 -7.46
CA ALA A 27 11.02 -2.07 -6.44
C ALA A 27 9.78 -2.47 -5.63
N SER A 28 9.01 -1.49 -5.15
CA SER A 28 7.77 -1.74 -4.41
C SER A 28 6.69 -2.39 -5.28
N ILE A 29 6.59 -2.01 -6.55
CA ILE A 29 5.67 -2.63 -7.52
C ILE A 29 6.00 -4.13 -7.67
N ARG A 30 7.27 -4.48 -7.90
CA ARG A 30 7.70 -5.89 -8.02
C ARG A 30 7.45 -6.69 -6.75
N VAL A 31 7.54 -6.05 -5.59
CA VAL A 31 7.25 -6.71 -4.31
C VAL A 31 5.76 -6.98 -4.18
N ALA A 32 4.89 -6.02 -4.53
CA ALA A 32 3.44 -6.21 -4.55
C ALA A 32 3.04 -7.40 -5.43
N GLU A 33 3.57 -7.43 -6.65
CA GLU A 33 3.33 -8.50 -7.63
C GLU A 33 3.81 -9.87 -7.12
N LYS A 34 5.00 -9.93 -6.52
CA LYS A 34 5.55 -11.17 -5.93
C LYS A 34 4.81 -11.65 -4.69
N CYS A 35 3.98 -10.81 -4.09
CA CYS A 35 3.16 -11.14 -2.92
C CYS A 35 1.69 -11.35 -3.29
N ASP A 36 1.41 -11.62 -4.58
CA ASP A 36 0.09 -11.92 -5.13
C ASP A 36 -0.95 -10.79 -5.00
N PHE A 37 -0.51 -9.57 -4.68
CA PHE A 37 -1.40 -8.41 -4.71
C PHE A 37 -1.77 -8.08 -6.16
N GLN A 38 -3.06 -7.87 -6.40
CA GLN A 38 -3.58 -7.49 -7.70
C GLN A 38 -3.61 -5.99 -7.82
N ARG A 39 -3.11 -5.44 -8.93
CA ARG A 39 -3.26 -4.02 -9.24
C ARG A 39 -4.73 -3.72 -9.51
N ILE A 40 -5.33 -2.85 -8.70
CA ILE A 40 -6.76 -2.50 -8.82
C ILE A 40 -6.99 -1.08 -9.35
N GLY A 41 -5.94 -0.25 -9.42
CA GLY A 41 -6.05 1.08 -10.00
C GLY A 41 -4.82 1.95 -9.80
N SER A 42 -5.00 3.23 -10.09
CA SER A 42 -4.03 4.28 -9.79
C SER A 42 -4.75 5.59 -9.53
N ARG A 43 -4.13 6.47 -8.76
CA ARG A 43 -4.58 7.85 -8.55
C ARG A 43 -3.42 8.82 -8.73
N VAL A 44 -3.75 10.03 -9.14
CA VAL A 44 -2.79 11.12 -9.24
C VAL A 44 -3.01 12.06 -8.07
N GLY A 45 -1.94 12.38 -7.36
CA GLY A 45 -1.94 13.33 -6.26
C GLY A 45 -0.81 14.34 -6.42
N THR A 46 -0.76 15.27 -5.49
CA THR A 46 0.37 16.18 -5.33
C THR A 46 1.09 15.87 -4.03
N ASP A 47 2.40 15.76 -4.12
CA ASP A 47 3.33 15.64 -3.02
C ASP A 47 4.13 16.94 -2.93
N VAL A 48 4.33 17.45 -1.72
CA VAL A 48 4.97 18.76 -1.49
C VAL A 48 6.42 18.80 -1.97
N ASP A 49 7.11 17.66 -1.98
CA ASP A 49 8.52 17.55 -2.34
C ASP A 49 8.71 17.10 -3.79
N ARG A 50 7.80 16.27 -4.31
CA ARG A 50 7.90 15.66 -5.65
C ARG A 50 7.00 16.30 -6.70
N GLY A 51 6.07 17.17 -6.31
CA GLY A 51 5.07 17.72 -7.22
C GLY A 51 4.01 16.67 -7.57
N MET A 52 3.67 16.54 -8.85
CA MET A 52 2.64 15.56 -9.26
C MET A 52 3.17 14.13 -9.14
N VAL A 53 2.46 13.28 -8.39
CA VAL A 53 2.83 11.88 -8.15
C VAL A 53 1.67 10.98 -8.52
N THR A 54 1.97 9.94 -9.29
CA THR A 54 1.03 8.86 -9.57
C THR A 54 1.26 7.73 -8.57
N THR A 55 0.21 7.35 -7.85
CA THR A 55 0.20 6.22 -6.91
C THR A 55 -0.56 5.06 -7.53
N ILE A 56 0.03 3.88 -7.53
CA ILE A 56 -0.59 2.61 -7.91
C ILE A 56 -1.17 1.94 -6.66
N VAL A 57 -2.40 1.45 -6.75
CA VAL A 57 -3.07 0.73 -5.67
C VAL A 57 -3.14 -0.75 -6.02
N PHE A 58 -2.72 -1.59 -5.08
CA PHE A 58 -2.85 -3.04 -5.17
C PHE A 58 -3.69 -3.58 -4.02
N ALA A 59 -4.37 -4.70 -4.21
CA ALA A 59 -5.19 -5.38 -3.20
C ALA A 59 -4.87 -6.87 -3.09
N GLY A 60 -4.89 -7.36 -1.85
CA GLY A 60 -4.69 -8.73 -1.38
C GLY A 60 -5.84 -9.15 -0.45
N ARG A 61 -5.78 -10.35 0.14
CA ARG A 61 -6.97 -11.21 0.24
C ARG A 61 -8.11 -10.77 1.18
N GLY A 62 -9.20 -10.31 0.54
CA GLY A 62 -10.65 -10.50 0.83
C GLY A 62 -11.47 -9.19 0.70
N ARG A 63 -12.82 -9.29 0.72
CA ARG A 63 -13.76 -8.30 0.13
C ARG A 63 -14.48 -7.36 1.11
N ASP A 64 -14.40 -7.60 2.42
CA ASP A 64 -15.26 -6.92 3.42
C ASP A 64 -14.53 -5.97 4.39
N GLN A 65 -13.22 -6.15 4.64
CA GLN A 65 -12.39 -5.21 5.42
C GLN A 65 -11.03 -5.09 4.76
N THR A 66 -10.65 -3.89 4.34
CA THR A 66 -9.36 -3.63 3.66
C THR A 66 -8.54 -2.63 4.44
N VAL A 67 -7.39 -3.08 4.94
CA VAL A 67 -6.38 -2.18 5.53
C VAL A 67 -5.56 -1.55 4.42
N VAL A 68 -5.46 -0.22 4.35
CA VAL A 68 -4.59 0.45 3.35
C VAL A 68 -3.25 0.82 3.99
N ILE A 69 -2.15 0.28 3.47
CA ILE A 69 -0.80 0.69 3.84
C ILE A 69 -0.28 1.70 2.83
N ARG A 70 -0.10 2.95 3.27
CA ARG A 70 0.53 4.03 2.50
C ARG A 70 1.90 4.34 3.09
N SER A 71 2.92 4.35 2.25
CA SER A 71 4.23 4.90 2.62
C SER A 71 4.31 6.34 2.13
N SER A 72 4.07 7.32 3.00
CA SER A 72 4.42 8.71 2.72
C SER A 72 5.89 8.91 3.05
N ARG A 73 6.74 9.18 2.05
CA ARG A 73 8.02 9.84 2.32
C ARG A 73 7.77 11.33 2.52
N GLY A 74 7.08 11.69 3.60
CA GLY A 74 7.19 13.05 4.13
C GLY A 74 8.55 13.15 4.82
N GLY A 75 9.22 14.29 4.73
CA GLY A 75 10.43 14.59 5.51
C GLY A 75 10.26 14.27 7.01
N PRO A 76 11.35 14.33 7.81
CA PRO A 76 11.50 13.71 9.14
C PRO A 76 10.43 14.03 10.22
N HIS A 77 9.41 14.83 9.92
CA HIS A 77 8.30 15.19 10.79
C HIS A 77 6.93 14.59 10.41
N GLN A 78 6.81 13.77 9.35
CA GLN A 78 5.49 13.36 8.81
C GLN A 78 5.29 11.87 8.48
N ALA A 79 6.02 10.95 9.12
CA ALA A 79 5.69 9.52 9.04
C ALA A 79 4.41 9.20 9.85
N ARG A 80 3.24 9.62 9.37
CA ARG A 80 1.93 9.15 9.88
C ARG A 80 1.51 7.97 9.03
N GLN A 81 1.85 6.77 9.48
CA GLN A 81 1.23 5.54 8.99
C GLN A 81 -0.26 5.61 9.37
N LEU A 82 -1.09 6.12 8.46
CA LEU A 82 -2.54 6.15 8.63
C LEU A 82 -3.08 4.80 8.19
N ILE A 83 -3.32 3.92 9.16
CA ILE A 83 -4.12 2.71 8.95
C ILE A 83 -5.57 3.19 8.87
N SER A 84 -6.13 3.28 7.66
CA SER A 84 -7.57 3.48 7.47
C SER A 84 -8.20 2.11 7.27
N VAL A 85 -9.23 1.83 8.05
CA VAL A 85 -10.12 0.67 7.89
C VAL A 85 -11.46 1.25 7.46
N ASP A 86 -11.88 0.97 6.23
CA ASP A 86 -13.29 1.17 5.80
C ASP A 86 -14.11 -0.05 6.21
#